data_AF-W1V2U1-F1
#
_entry.id   AF-W1V2U1-F1
#
_cell.length_a   1.000
_cell.length_b   1.000
_cell.length_c   1.000
_cell.angle_alpha   90.00
_cell.angle_beta   90.00
_cell.angle_gamma   90.00
#
_symmetry.space_group_name_H-M   'P 1'
#
loop_
_entity.id
_entity.type
_entity.pdbx_description
1 polymer ?
#
loop_
_entity_poly.entity_id
_entity_poly.type
_entity_poly.pdbx_seq_one_letter_code
_entity_poly.pdbx_strand_id
1 'polypeptide(L)' 'ANLLSVNPGDENKPAIQKLAKALQSPEVKKFIEDHYKGAIIPAF' A
#
# COMPACT_ATOMS: atom_id res chain seq x y z
N ALA A 1 3.14 10.45 -5.95
CA ALA A 1 2.67 9.41 -5.02
C ALA A 1 2.37 8.16 -5.82
N ASN A 2 2.73 6.99 -5.31
CA ASN A 2 2.40 5.71 -5.96
C ASN A 2 1.05 5.22 -5.43
N LEU A 3 0.24 4.58 -6.28
CA LEU A 3 -1.16 4.26 -6.01
C LEU A 3 -1.47 2.81 -6.43
N LEU A 4 -2.34 2.14 -5.67
CA LEU A 4 -2.96 0.89 -6.09
C LEU A 4 -4.09 1.20 -7.08
N SER A 5 -3.99 0.68 -8.29
CA SER A 5 -5.02 0.82 -9.34
C SER A 5 -5.72 -0.52 -9.57
N VAL A 6 -7.03 -0.47 -9.79
CA VAL A 6 -7.87 -1.63 -10.08
C VAL A 6 -8.81 -1.34 -11.24
N ASN A 7 -9.34 -2.39 -11.87
CA ASN A 7 -10.35 -2.23 -12.90
C ASN A 7 -11.64 -1.61 -12.32
N PRO A 8 -12.38 -0.81 -13.09
CA PRO A 8 -13.67 -0.28 -12.66
C PRO A 8 -14.63 -1.39 -12.23
N GLY A 9 -15.24 -1.25 -11.06
CA GLY A 9 -16.15 -2.23 -10.46
C GLY A 9 -15.47 -3.26 -9.55
N ASP A 10 -14.14 -3.32 -9.53
CA ASP A 10 -13.38 -4.25 -8.68
C ASP A 10 -12.98 -3.64 -7.33
N GLU A 11 -13.27 -2.37 -7.09
CA GLU A 11 -12.81 -1.60 -5.93
C GLU A 11 -13.26 -2.23 -4.60
N ASN A 12 -14.46 -2.82 -4.61
CA ASN A 12 -15.08 -3.40 -3.42
C ASN A 12 -14.86 -4.92 -3.30
N LYS A 13 -14.09 -5.54 -4.22
CA LYS A 13 -13.79 -6.97 -4.10
C LYS A 13 -13.05 -7.24 -2.78
N PRO A 14 -13.44 -8.26 -2.00
CA PRO A 14 -12.81 -8.56 -0.71
C PRO A 14 -11.29 -8.76 -0.79
N ALA A 15 -10.80 -9.31 -1.91
CA ALA A 15 -9.37 -9.48 -2.14
C ALA A 15 -8.63 -8.15 -2.30
N ILE A 16 -9.22 -7.19 -3.04
CA ILE A 16 -8.65 -5.84 -3.24
C ILE A 16 -8.62 -5.09 -1.93
N GLN A 17 -9.70 -5.15 -1.14
CA GLN A 17 -9.78 -4.50 0.17
C GLN A 17 -8.75 -5.07 1.16
N LYS A 18 -8.53 -6.40 1.14
CA LYS A 18 -7.47 -7.03 1.94
C LYS A 18 -6.08 -6.57 1.49
N LEU A 19 -5.84 -6.49 0.18
CA LEU A 19 -4.56 -6.03 -0.36
C LEU A 19 -4.28 -4.57 0.02
N ALA A 20 -5.27 -3.67 -0.15
CA ALA A 20 -5.13 -2.26 0.21
C ALA A 20 -4.74 -2.10 1.68
N LYS A 21 -5.41 -2.81 2.58
CA LYS A 21 -5.08 -2.80 4.02
C LYS A 21 -3.70 -3.38 4.33
N ALA A 22 -3.31 -4.44 3.63
CA ALA A 22 -1.98 -5.04 3.80
C ALA A 22 -0.88 -4.09 3.36
N LEU A 23 -1.06 -3.39 2.23
CA LEU A 23 -0.10 -2.39 1.75
C LEU A 23 -0.03 -1.16 2.67
N GLN A 24 -1.14 -0.81 3.33
CA GLN A 24 -1.23 0.30 4.28
C GLN A 24 -0.92 -0.11 5.73
N SER A 25 -0.27 -1.25 5.96
CA SER A 25 0.01 -1.73 7.32
C SER A 25 1.23 -1.02 7.95
N PRO A 26 1.29 -0.96 9.29
CA PRO A 26 2.47 -0.43 10.00
C PRO A 26 3.77 -1.19 9.67
N GLU A 27 3.66 -2.48 9.37
CA GLU A 27 4.79 -3.33 9.00
C GLU A 27 5.38 -2.93 7.65
N VAL A 28 4.54 -2.62 6.67
CA VAL A 28 4.96 -2.14 5.35
C VAL A 28 5.57 -0.75 5.45
N LYS A 29 4.98 0.13 6.27
CA LYS A 29 5.56 1.45 6.55
C LYS A 29 7.00 1.32 7.09
N LYS A 30 7.18 0.49 8.11
CA LYS A 30 8.49 0.24 8.71
C LYS A 30 9.47 -0.37 7.71
N PHE A 31 9.03 -1.34 6.91
CA PHE A 31 9.85 -1.92 5.84
C PHE A 31 10.34 -0.85 4.85
N ILE A 32 9.45 0.07 4.45
CA ILE A 32 9.81 1.15 3.52
C ILE A 32 10.86 2.08 4.15
N GLU A 33 10.66 2.48 5.41
CA GLU A 33 11.57 3.35 6.14
C GLU A 33 12.96 2.70 6.33
N ASP A 34 13.00 1.43 6.75
CA ASP A 34 14.23 0.71 7.05
C ASP A 34 15.03 0.34 5.79
N HIS A 35 14.34 -0.10 4.72
CA HIS A 35 14.99 -0.60 3.51
C HIS A 35 15.46 0.53 2.60
N TYR A 36 14.62 1.55 2.41
CA TYR A 36 14.91 2.64 1.47
C TYR A 36 15.55 3.85 2.14
N LYS A 37 15.66 3.88 3.48
CA LYS A 37 16.41 4.89 4.25
C LYS A 37 16.08 6.33 3.83
N GLY A 38 14.80 6.60 3.59
CA GLY A 38 14.31 7.92 3.18
C GLY A 38 14.29 8.20 1.68
N ALA A 39 14.79 7.29 0.82
CA ALA A 39 14.63 7.40 -0.63
C ALA A 39 13.17 7.21 -1.09
N ILE A 40 12.38 6.48 -0.29
CA ILE A 40 10.93 6.32 -0.48
C ILE A 40 10.23 6.78 0.80
N ILE A 41 9.28 7.70 0.65
CA ILE A 41 8.46 8.22 1.74
C ILE A 41 7.06 7.61 1.61
N PRO A 42 6.58 6.83 2.60
CA PRO A 42 5.24 6.27 2.57
C PRO A 42 4.17 7.38 2.63
N ALA A 43 3.10 7.24 1.84
CA ALA A 43 2.05 8.24 1.66
C ALA A 43 0.74 7.89 2.39
N PHE A 44 0.80 7.03 3.40
CA PHE A 44 -0.33 6.52 4.19
C PHE A 44 0.04 6.40 5.68
#